data_AF-A0A8B6GSB6-F1
#
_entry.id   AF-A0A8B6GSB6-F1
#
_cell.length_a   1.000
_cell.length_b   1.000
_cell.length_c   1.000
_cell.angle_alpha   90.00
_cell.angle_beta   90.00
_cell.angle_gamma   90.00
#
_symmetry.space_group_name_H-M   'P 1'
#
loop_
_entity.id
_entity.type
_entity.pdbx_description
1 polymer ?
#
loop_
_entity_poly.entity_id
_entity_poly.type
_entity_poly.pdbx_seq_one_letter_code
_entity_poly.pdbx_strand_id
1 'polypeptide(L)'
;MYQSPSLSAATYQDIPIRCVSLTPNLDTLLNSMFNAMFEIYETVIELSEMKWGWVKQELNKTIQRWSEEGDFNQDEDASIDEDDEDNQPPEGDQSILNGQKIMENQLKSLYGQLEGYMTQIPVLGFNSGKYDINLIKQKLAMFLDMHVEEDRPFVVKKNNTYACISSKYYKFLDVMQFLAPGTSYAKFLKAYQVEEQKGFFPYEWFDDPEKLNHPELPPHEAFYSSLKQTNISPENYQFCVNVWRDNNMSTFEDFLVWYNNRDVGPFVTAVERLQTFYFKKNIDIFKIAISVPGITRRMLFQTAKEAGANFALFDKQNKDLYKVFKDNIIGGPSIIFTRYHKAGETRIRVGRPDLSKSDWIGCKCLVFRSHRKTNACWSFY
;
A
#
# COMPACT_ATOMS: atom_id res chain seq x y z
N MET A 1 23.87 2.76 -25.15
CA MET A 1 24.16 2.82 -23.70
C MET A 1 24.19 4.29 -23.31
N TYR A 2 23.12 4.81 -22.70
CA TYR A 2 23.10 6.16 -22.16
C TYR A 2 23.14 6.06 -20.64
N GLN A 3 24.22 6.58 -20.04
CA GLN A 3 24.39 6.65 -18.59
C GLN A 3 23.40 7.68 -18.05
N SER A 4 22.59 7.27 -17.07
CA SER A 4 21.78 8.19 -16.28
C SER A 4 22.69 9.27 -15.65
N PRO A 5 22.28 10.54 -15.62
CA PRO A 5 23.01 11.55 -14.85
C PRO A 5 23.13 11.06 -13.41
N SER A 6 24.36 10.97 -12.89
CA SER A 6 24.60 10.63 -11.49
C SER A 6 24.12 11.80 -10.63
N LEU A 7 22.90 11.69 -10.08
CA LEU A 7 22.48 12.53 -8.97
C LEU A 7 23.43 12.21 -7.80
N SER A 8 24.20 13.21 -7.37
CA SER A 8 25.07 13.06 -6.20
C SER A 8 24.21 12.74 -4.98
N ALA A 9 24.65 11.77 -4.16
CA ALA A 9 23.95 11.34 -2.94
C ALA A 9 23.72 12.47 -1.91
N ALA A 10 24.29 13.65 -2.13
CA ALA A 10 24.22 14.82 -1.26
C ALA A 10 22.88 15.58 -1.29
N THR A 11 21.99 15.32 -2.27
CA THR A 11 20.73 16.10 -2.40
C THR A 11 19.56 15.59 -1.54
N TYR A 12 19.67 14.40 -0.95
CA TYR A 12 18.58 13.79 -0.15
C TYR A 12 18.72 14.00 1.37
N GLN A 13 19.87 14.49 1.86
CA GLN A 13 20.17 14.47 3.30
C GLN A 13 19.56 15.61 4.12
N ASP A 14 18.92 16.61 3.50
CA ASP A 14 18.52 17.86 4.17
C ASP A 14 17.01 18.09 4.28
N ILE A 15 16.16 17.06 4.14
CA ILE A 15 14.75 17.19 4.57
C ILE A 15 14.68 16.84 6.05
N PRO A 16 14.67 17.82 6.97
CA PRO A 16 14.58 17.52 8.40
C PRO A 16 13.32 16.72 8.68
N ILE A 17 13.42 15.70 9.53
CA ILE A 17 12.25 15.04 10.13
C ILE A 17 11.57 16.11 10.99
N ARG A 18 10.56 16.77 10.42
CA ARG A 18 9.75 17.75 11.13
C ARG A 18 8.60 17.02 11.80
N CYS A 19 8.63 16.97 13.14
CA CYS A 19 7.39 16.75 13.85
C CYS A 19 6.51 17.99 13.64
N VAL A 20 5.26 17.76 13.25
CA VAL A 20 4.28 18.82 13.08
C VAL A 20 3.99 19.43 14.45
N SER A 21 3.76 20.75 14.52
CA SER A 21 3.36 21.43 15.75
C SER A 21 2.16 20.71 16.39
N LEU A 22 2.33 20.33 17.66
CA LEU A 22 1.33 19.56 18.38
C LEU A 22 0.28 20.53 18.91
N THR A 23 -0.97 20.33 18.51
CA THR A 23 -2.09 21.20 18.94
C THR A 23 -3.20 20.35 19.56
N PRO A 24 -3.93 20.89 20.55
CA PRO A 24 -5.07 20.19 21.17
C PRO A 24 -6.21 19.87 20.21
N ASN A 25 -6.30 20.61 19.10
CA ASN A 25 -7.39 20.54 18.16
C ASN A 25 -7.03 19.64 16.97
N LEU A 26 -7.80 18.56 16.77
CA LEU A 26 -7.57 17.61 15.69
C LEU A 26 -7.61 18.25 14.29
N ASP A 27 -8.45 19.27 14.07
CA ASP A 27 -8.49 19.99 12.79
C ASP A 27 -7.21 20.78 12.55
N THR A 28 -6.74 21.51 13.57
CA THR A 28 -5.49 22.25 13.48
C THR A 28 -4.32 21.30 13.26
N LEU A 29 -4.26 20.18 14.00
CA LEU A 29 -3.21 19.17 13.83
C LEU A 29 -3.19 18.59 12.41
N LEU A 30 -4.37 18.22 11.88
CA LEU A 30 -4.47 17.67 10.53
C LEU A 30 -4.13 18.70 9.46
N ASN A 31 -4.56 19.96 9.61
CA ASN A 31 -4.18 21.02 8.69
C ASN A 31 -2.65 21.23 8.67
N SER A 32 -2.02 21.24 9.85
CA SER A 32 -0.56 21.35 9.93
C SER A 32 0.15 20.14 9.32
N MET A 33 -0.37 18.93 9.51
CA MET A 33 0.14 17.71 8.86
C MET A 33 0.03 17.82 7.33
N PHE A 34 -1.10 18.29 6.84
CA PHE A 34 -1.37 18.44 5.42
C PHE A 34 -0.52 19.53 4.76
N ASN A 35 -0.29 20.65 5.45
CA ASN A 35 0.65 21.68 4.98
C ASN A 35 2.07 21.12 4.87
N ALA A 36 2.54 20.39 5.90
CA ALA A 36 3.85 19.74 5.85
C ALA A 36 3.95 18.71 4.70
N MET A 37 2.87 17.95 4.45
CA MET A 37 2.80 17.04 3.31
C MET A 37 2.87 17.78 1.98
N PHE A 38 2.25 18.96 1.86
CA PHE A 38 2.27 19.78 0.66
C PHE A 38 3.67 20.37 0.39
N GLU A 39 4.37 20.86 1.41
CA GLU A 39 5.76 21.32 1.28
C GLU A 39 6.69 20.19 0.77
N ILE A 40 6.51 18.98 1.31
CA ILE A 40 7.23 17.78 0.84
C ILE A 40 6.85 17.47 -0.61
N TYR A 41 5.57 17.63 -0.97
CA TYR A 41 5.09 17.38 -2.31
C TYR A 41 5.76 18.28 -3.34
N GLU A 42 5.84 19.59 -3.10
CA GLU A 42 6.52 20.52 -4.00
C GLU A 42 7.97 20.11 -4.25
N THR A 43 8.70 19.78 -3.18
CA THR A 43 10.09 19.30 -3.28
C THR A 43 10.20 18.01 -4.11
N VAL A 44 9.27 17.07 -3.93
CA VAL A 44 9.28 15.80 -4.67
C VAL A 44 8.97 15.99 -6.15
N ILE A 45 8.11 16.94 -6.51
CA ILE A 45 7.84 17.26 -7.92
C ILE A 45 9.09 17.80 -8.60
N GLU A 46 9.79 18.74 -7.97
CA GLU A 46 11.05 19.28 -8.50
C GLU A 46 12.09 18.18 -8.73
N LEU A 47 12.32 17.34 -7.72
CA LEU A 47 13.25 16.20 -7.82
C LEU A 47 12.83 15.18 -8.89
N SER A 48 11.52 14.95 -9.04
CA SER A 48 10.98 14.03 -10.04
C SER A 48 11.17 14.57 -11.45
N GLU A 49 10.92 15.86 -11.69
CA GLU A 49 11.17 16.51 -12.99
C GLU A 49 12.67 16.55 -13.33
N MET A 50 13.55 16.81 -12.35
CA MET A 50 15.01 16.69 -12.56
C MET A 50 15.42 15.28 -13.00
N LYS A 51 14.80 14.24 -12.42
CA LYS A 51 15.15 12.85 -12.69
C LYS A 51 14.52 12.30 -13.99
N TRP A 52 13.26 12.64 -14.25
CA TRP A 52 12.43 12.01 -15.29
C TRP A 52 11.88 12.97 -16.34
N GLY A 53 12.11 14.28 -16.21
CA GLY A 53 11.58 15.29 -17.13
C GLY A 53 12.05 15.08 -18.57
N TRP A 54 13.26 14.58 -18.78
CA TRP A 54 13.74 14.21 -20.11
C TRP A 54 12.96 13.04 -20.73
N VAL A 55 12.52 12.05 -19.92
CA VAL A 55 11.68 10.92 -20.39
C VAL A 55 10.31 11.44 -20.77
N LYS A 56 9.74 12.34 -19.95
CA LYS A 56 8.46 13.00 -20.21
C LYS A 56 8.50 13.76 -21.55
N GLN A 57 9.58 14.52 -21.80
CA GLN A 57 9.80 15.23 -23.05
C GLN A 57 9.93 14.29 -24.25
N GLU A 58 10.74 13.23 -24.14
CA GLU A 58 10.95 12.29 -25.24
C GLU A 58 9.68 11.52 -25.58
N LEU A 59 8.88 11.16 -24.56
CA LEU A 59 7.60 10.50 -24.75
C LEU A 59 6.59 11.43 -25.45
N ASN A 60 6.54 12.71 -25.07
CA ASN A 60 5.71 13.70 -25.76
C ASN A 60 6.10 13.90 -27.22
N LYS A 61 7.40 14.02 -27.52
CA LYS A 61 7.88 14.10 -28.92
C LYS A 61 7.49 12.87 -29.71
N THR A 62 7.56 11.69 -29.08
CA THR A 62 7.16 10.43 -29.72
C THR A 62 5.66 10.44 -29.99
N ILE A 63 4.83 10.86 -29.04
CA ILE A 63 3.38 10.99 -29.26
C ILE A 63 3.08 11.92 -30.43
N GLN A 64 3.73 13.10 -30.48
CA GLN A 64 3.54 14.08 -31.56
C GLN A 64 3.87 13.50 -32.94
N ARG A 65 5.01 12.80 -33.08
CA ARG A 65 5.37 12.13 -34.34
C ARG A 65 4.30 11.16 -34.84
N TRP A 66 3.76 10.34 -33.93
CA TRP A 66 2.70 9.38 -34.27
C TRP A 66 1.35 10.04 -34.54
N SER A 67 1.08 11.20 -33.95
CA SER A 67 -0.12 11.99 -34.26
C SER A 67 -0.01 12.68 -35.63
N GLU A 68 1.16 13.25 -35.97
CA GLU A 68 1.43 13.93 -37.25
C GLU A 68 1.49 12.95 -38.43
N GLU A 69 2.11 11.77 -38.26
CA GLU A 69 2.13 10.70 -39.28
C GLU A 69 0.74 10.11 -39.58
N GLY A 70 -0.25 10.35 -38.73
CA GLY A 70 -1.66 9.98 -38.97
C GLY A 70 -2.43 10.98 -39.83
N ASP A 71 -1.96 12.24 -39.90
CA ASP A 71 -2.57 13.33 -40.70
C ASP A 71 -2.04 13.34 -42.13
N PHE A 72 -0.75 13.05 -42.34
CA PHE A 72 -0.13 13.01 -43.68
C PHE A 72 -0.71 11.94 -44.63
N ASN A 73 -1.39 10.92 -44.11
CA ASN A 73 -2.06 9.90 -44.93
C ASN A 73 -3.49 10.32 -45.36
N GLN A 74 -3.94 11.54 -45.04
CA GLN A 74 -5.21 12.09 -45.53
C GLN A 74 -5.04 13.10 -46.68
N ASP A 75 -3.82 13.54 -46.99
CA ASP A 75 -3.59 14.67 -47.91
C ASP A 75 -3.03 14.32 -49.30
N GLU A 76 -3.01 13.05 -49.71
CA GLU A 76 -2.67 12.66 -51.08
C GLU A 76 -3.69 11.66 -51.67
N ASP A 77 -4.90 12.13 -52.05
CA ASP A 77 -5.28 12.20 -53.48
C ASP A 77 -6.65 12.88 -53.71
N ALA A 78 -6.61 13.87 -54.61
CA ALA A 78 -7.63 14.44 -55.50
C ALA A 78 -9.14 14.40 -55.14
N SER A 79 -9.73 15.60 -55.07
CA SER A 79 -11.10 15.96 -55.48
C SER A 79 -12.08 14.78 -55.73
N ILE A 80 -12.84 14.42 -54.71
CA ILE A 80 -13.98 13.51 -54.83
C ILE A 80 -15.22 14.37 -55.10
N ASP A 81 -15.74 14.31 -56.33
CA ASP A 81 -17.11 14.69 -56.64
C ASP A 81 -18.06 13.84 -55.77
N GLU A 82 -19.04 14.48 -55.13
CA GLU A 82 -19.88 13.91 -54.04
C GLU A 82 -20.83 12.74 -54.42
N ASP A 83 -20.62 12.05 -55.55
CA ASP A 83 -21.59 11.08 -56.10
C ASP A 83 -21.11 9.60 -56.18
N ASP A 84 -19.90 9.24 -55.72
CA ASP A 84 -19.45 7.83 -55.74
C ASP A 84 -19.49 7.16 -54.34
N GLU A 85 -20.50 6.31 -54.13
CA GLU A 85 -20.80 5.57 -52.90
C GLU A 85 -19.82 4.40 -52.58
N ASP A 86 -18.72 4.26 -53.34
CA ASP A 86 -17.80 3.09 -53.26
C ASP A 86 -16.40 3.40 -52.71
N ASN A 87 -16.16 4.60 -52.15
CA ASN A 87 -14.84 4.95 -51.62
C ASN A 87 -14.65 4.52 -50.15
N GLN A 88 -14.63 3.20 -49.89
CA GLN A 88 -14.03 2.67 -48.67
C GLN A 88 -12.53 2.50 -48.87
N PRO A 89 -11.66 3.05 -47.98
CA PRO A 89 -10.23 2.86 -48.10
C PRO A 89 -9.89 1.37 -48.10
N PRO A 90 -8.91 0.91 -48.90
CA PRO A 90 -8.52 -0.50 -48.98
C PRO A 90 -8.32 -1.09 -47.59
N GLU A 91 -8.71 -2.36 -47.36
CA GLU A 91 -8.59 -3.03 -46.05
C GLU A 91 -7.18 -2.91 -45.42
N GLY A 92 -6.13 -2.78 -46.26
CA GLY A 92 -4.75 -2.52 -45.86
C GLY A 92 -4.54 -1.17 -45.16
N ASP A 93 -5.08 -0.07 -45.69
CA ASP A 93 -4.88 1.28 -45.16
C ASP A 93 -5.68 1.50 -43.87
N GLN A 94 -6.88 0.91 -43.77
CA GLN A 94 -7.64 0.89 -42.51
C GLN A 94 -6.89 0.12 -41.42
N SER A 95 -6.19 -0.97 -41.75
CA SER A 95 -5.41 -1.74 -40.79
C SER A 95 -4.19 -0.95 -40.24
N ILE A 96 -3.54 -0.16 -41.10
CA ILE A 96 -2.38 0.67 -40.74
C ILE A 96 -2.82 1.85 -39.87
N LEU A 97 -3.88 2.56 -40.27
CA LEU A 97 -4.44 3.68 -39.50
C LEU A 97 -4.95 3.23 -38.12
N ASN A 98 -5.54 2.04 -38.04
CA ASN A 98 -5.93 1.42 -36.77
C ASN A 98 -4.71 1.07 -35.91
N GLY A 99 -3.63 0.56 -36.52
CA GLY A 99 -2.36 0.30 -35.84
C GLY A 99 -1.71 1.55 -35.25
N GLN A 100 -1.67 2.66 -36.01
CA GLN A 100 -1.16 3.95 -35.57
C GLN A 100 -1.96 4.50 -34.37
N LYS A 101 -3.30 4.53 -34.47
CA LYS A 101 -4.18 4.94 -33.36
C LYS A 101 -3.99 4.08 -32.11
N ILE A 102 -3.75 2.77 -32.26
CA ILE A 102 -3.47 1.89 -31.12
C ILE A 102 -2.15 2.29 -30.46
N MET A 103 -1.09 2.51 -31.23
CA MET A 103 0.23 2.91 -30.72
C MET A 103 0.17 4.27 -30.03
N GLU A 104 -0.49 5.26 -30.63
CA GLU A 104 -0.69 6.58 -30.05
C GLU A 104 -1.40 6.49 -28.69
N ASN A 105 -2.49 5.72 -28.60
CA ASN A 105 -3.21 5.50 -27.35
C ASN A 105 -2.35 4.80 -26.29
N GLN A 106 -1.50 3.85 -26.69
CA GLN A 106 -0.54 3.21 -25.77
C GLN A 106 0.48 4.21 -25.24
N LEU A 107 1.03 5.08 -26.11
CA LEU A 107 1.99 6.11 -25.71
C LEU A 107 1.36 7.14 -24.77
N LYS A 108 0.14 7.62 -25.07
CA LYS A 108 -0.65 8.49 -24.19
C LYS A 108 -0.91 7.84 -22.83
N SER A 109 -1.21 6.53 -22.81
CA SER A 109 -1.37 5.78 -21.56
C SER A 109 -0.06 5.68 -20.77
N LEU A 110 1.06 5.41 -21.43
CA LEU A 110 2.38 5.39 -20.79
C LEU A 110 2.75 6.76 -20.22
N TYR A 111 2.41 7.84 -20.92
CA TYR A 111 2.64 9.20 -20.45
C TYR A 111 1.86 9.48 -19.17
N GLY A 112 0.56 9.18 -19.16
CA GLY A 112 -0.26 9.33 -17.94
C GLY A 112 0.24 8.45 -16.78
N GLN A 113 0.74 7.25 -17.07
CA GLN A 113 1.36 6.40 -16.04
C GLN A 113 2.65 6.99 -15.48
N LEU A 114 3.52 7.55 -16.33
CA LEU A 114 4.76 8.21 -15.92
C LEU A 114 4.45 9.47 -15.11
N GLU A 115 3.52 10.30 -15.57
CA GLU A 115 3.11 11.52 -14.87
C GLU A 115 2.51 11.19 -13.49
N GLY A 116 1.62 10.19 -13.42
CA GLY A 116 1.10 9.70 -12.14
C GLY A 116 2.21 9.14 -11.23
N TYR A 117 3.21 8.46 -11.79
CA TYR A 117 4.35 7.97 -11.04
C TYR A 117 5.21 9.10 -10.47
N MET A 118 5.43 10.16 -11.24
CA MET A 118 6.21 11.35 -10.84
C MET A 118 5.48 12.18 -9.80
N THR A 119 4.15 12.28 -9.90
CA THR A 119 3.35 13.18 -9.06
C THR A 119 2.80 12.54 -7.78
N GLN A 120 2.43 11.25 -7.78
CA GLN A 120 1.73 10.65 -6.65
C GLN A 120 2.66 10.15 -5.53
N ILE A 121 2.64 10.73 -4.34
CA ILE A 121 3.57 10.40 -3.25
C ILE A 121 3.02 9.31 -2.31
N PRO A 122 3.77 8.23 -2.03
CA PRO A 122 3.37 7.24 -1.04
C PRO A 122 3.54 7.79 0.37
N VAL A 123 2.49 7.70 1.18
CA VAL A 123 2.48 8.04 2.61
C VAL A 123 2.37 6.75 3.39
N LEU A 124 3.40 6.45 4.19
CA LEU A 124 3.56 5.14 4.82
C LEU A 124 3.28 5.22 6.32
N GLY A 125 2.41 4.34 6.79
CA GLY A 125 2.18 4.11 8.21
C GLY A 125 2.45 2.66 8.61
N PHE A 126 2.71 2.42 9.89
CA PHE A 126 2.85 1.07 10.42
C PHE A 126 1.57 0.68 11.17
N ASN A 127 0.77 -0.22 10.59
CA ASN A 127 -0.54 -0.63 11.13
C ASN A 127 -1.59 0.51 11.17
N SER A 128 -1.32 1.60 10.44
CA SER A 128 -2.18 2.78 10.38
C SER A 128 -3.52 2.53 9.72
N GLY A 129 -3.61 1.55 8.81
CA GLY A 129 -4.88 1.18 8.18
C GLY A 129 -5.93 0.71 9.18
N LYS A 130 -5.49 0.15 10.32
CA LYS A 130 -6.37 -0.32 11.40
C LYS A 130 -6.65 0.76 12.45
N TYR A 131 -5.68 1.62 12.75
CA TYR A 131 -5.76 2.61 13.82
C TYR A 131 -5.90 4.03 13.29
N ASP A 132 -4.79 4.66 12.90
CA ASP A 132 -4.72 6.09 12.57
C ASP A 132 -5.74 6.51 11.51
N ILE A 133 -5.81 5.76 10.40
CA ILE A 133 -6.72 6.06 9.29
C ILE A 133 -8.18 5.99 9.73
N ASN A 134 -8.52 5.09 10.66
CA ASN A 134 -9.90 5.03 11.15
C ASN A 134 -10.29 6.26 11.96
N LEU A 135 -9.34 6.93 12.61
CA LEU A 135 -9.56 8.17 13.36
C LEU A 135 -9.72 9.37 12.41
N ILE A 136 -8.90 9.45 11.35
CA ILE A 136 -8.79 10.67 10.54
C ILE A 136 -9.51 10.60 9.18
N LYS A 137 -10.01 9.44 8.74
CA LYS A 137 -10.56 9.20 7.39
C LYS A 137 -11.60 10.21 6.89
N GLN A 138 -12.43 10.76 7.78
CA GLN A 138 -13.47 11.72 7.38
C GLN A 138 -12.82 13.01 6.86
N LYS A 139 -11.89 13.57 7.64
CA LYS A 139 -11.14 14.78 7.27
C LYS A 139 -10.13 14.50 6.17
N LEU A 140 -9.52 13.31 6.18
CA LEU A 140 -8.62 12.85 5.12
C LEU A 140 -9.30 12.83 3.75
N ALA A 141 -10.55 12.36 3.66
CA ALA A 141 -11.28 12.32 2.39
C ALA A 141 -11.56 13.73 1.82
N MET A 142 -11.76 14.71 2.71
CA MET A 142 -11.93 16.12 2.31
C MET A 142 -10.62 16.69 1.78
N PHE A 143 -9.51 16.54 2.52
CA PHE A 143 -8.22 17.06 2.10
C PHE A 143 -7.68 16.43 0.81
N LEU A 144 -7.98 15.15 0.60
CA LEU A 144 -7.55 14.43 -0.60
C LEU A 144 -8.47 14.64 -1.81
N ASP A 145 -9.43 15.57 -1.73
CA ASP A 145 -10.41 15.87 -2.77
C ASP A 145 -11.08 14.63 -3.36
N MET A 146 -11.38 13.64 -2.51
CA MET A 146 -11.89 12.34 -2.95
C MET A 146 -13.33 12.38 -3.47
N HIS A 147 -13.94 13.57 -3.53
CA HIS A 147 -15.26 13.81 -4.10
C HIS A 147 -15.19 14.18 -5.59
N VAL A 148 -14.00 14.52 -6.11
CA VAL A 148 -13.78 14.83 -7.53
C VAL A 148 -13.65 13.52 -8.31
N GLU A 149 -14.67 13.15 -9.08
CA GLU A 149 -14.71 11.88 -9.80
C GLU A 149 -13.63 11.80 -10.90
N GLU A 150 -13.27 12.93 -11.53
CA GLU A 150 -12.24 13.00 -12.56
C GLU A 150 -10.87 12.55 -12.05
N ASP A 151 -10.58 12.76 -10.76
CA ASP A 151 -9.32 12.39 -10.11
C ASP A 151 -9.25 10.90 -9.75
N ARG A 152 -10.34 10.14 -9.99
CA ARG A 152 -10.44 8.68 -9.85
C ARG A 152 -9.85 8.16 -8.53
N PRO A 153 -10.32 8.64 -7.37
CA PRO A 153 -9.84 8.18 -6.08
C PRO A 153 -10.03 6.67 -5.93
N PHE A 154 -9.08 6.00 -5.29
CA PHE A 154 -9.05 4.55 -5.15
C PHE A 154 -8.87 4.14 -3.69
N VAL A 155 -9.79 3.32 -3.18
CA VAL A 155 -9.76 2.84 -1.80
C VAL A 155 -9.86 1.33 -1.75
N VAL A 156 -9.00 0.71 -0.96
CA VAL A 156 -9.08 -0.72 -0.64
C VAL A 156 -9.29 -0.88 0.85
N LYS A 157 -10.48 -1.36 1.23
CA LYS A 157 -10.84 -1.68 2.60
C LYS A 157 -10.96 -3.20 2.76
N LYS A 158 -10.31 -3.74 3.80
CA LYS A 158 -10.38 -5.14 4.22
C LYS A 158 -10.96 -5.18 5.63
N ASN A 159 -12.24 -5.52 5.76
CA ASN A 159 -12.98 -5.44 7.03
C ASN A 159 -12.82 -4.04 7.67
N ASN A 160 -12.20 -3.95 8.84
CA ASN A 160 -11.99 -2.69 9.56
C ASN A 160 -10.65 -2.02 9.24
N THR A 161 -9.89 -2.53 8.27
CA THR A 161 -8.57 -2.02 7.90
C THR A 161 -8.61 -1.37 6.52
N TYR A 162 -8.15 -0.12 6.42
CA TYR A 162 -7.92 0.57 5.16
C TYR A 162 -6.52 0.19 4.65
N ALA A 163 -6.45 -0.72 3.68
CA ALA A 163 -5.18 -1.20 3.13
C ALA A 163 -4.53 -0.17 2.20
N CYS A 164 -5.34 0.63 1.50
CA CYS A 164 -4.88 1.71 0.65
C CYS A 164 -5.97 2.78 0.53
N ILE A 165 -5.56 4.05 0.60
CA ILE A 165 -6.35 5.21 0.15
C ILE A 165 -5.46 5.97 -0.81
N SER A 166 -5.90 6.14 -2.05
CA SER A 166 -5.15 6.78 -3.12
C SER A 166 -5.99 7.92 -3.69
N SER A 167 -5.39 9.10 -3.78
CA SER A 167 -5.87 10.23 -4.56
C SER A 167 -4.90 10.53 -5.69
N LYS A 168 -5.09 11.63 -6.39
CA LYS A 168 -4.20 12.11 -7.45
C LYS A 168 -2.75 12.29 -6.96
N TYR A 169 -2.58 12.99 -5.85
CA TYR A 169 -1.25 13.37 -5.35
C TYR A 169 -0.70 12.47 -4.25
N TYR A 170 -1.53 11.73 -3.53
CA TYR A 170 -1.08 10.95 -2.38
C TYR A 170 -1.59 9.51 -2.44
N LYS A 171 -0.78 8.59 -1.92
CA LYS A 171 -1.10 7.18 -1.79
C LYS A 171 -0.78 6.69 -0.38
N PHE A 172 -1.78 6.70 0.48
CA PHE A 172 -1.68 6.18 1.83
C PHE A 172 -1.63 4.66 1.79
N LEU A 173 -0.57 4.11 2.36
CA LEU A 173 -0.30 2.69 2.43
C LEU A 173 0.07 2.29 3.85
N ASP A 174 -0.33 1.07 4.22
CA ASP A 174 0.09 0.45 5.45
C ASP A 174 1.22 -0.54 5.15
N VAL A 175 2.40 -0.31 5.75
CA VAL A 175 3.59 -1.14 5.55
C VAL A 175 3.31 -2.60 5.94
N MET A 176 2.37 -2.86 6.86
CA MET A 176 1.95 -4.22 7.20
C MET A 176 1.45 -5.03 6.01
N GLN A 177 0.95 -4.40 4.95
CA GLN A 177 0.52 -5.09 3.72
C GLN A 177 1.70 -5.64 2.90
N PHE A 178 2.92 -5.20 3.21
CA PHE A 178 4.17 -5.61 2.59
C PHE A 178 4.99 -6.56 3.47
N LEU A 179 4.45 -6.95 4.63
CA LEU A 179 5.11 -7.82 5.61
C LEU A 179 4.35 -9.13 5.79
N ALA A 180 5.03 -10.12 6.36
CA ALA A 180 4.40 -11.39 6.72
C ALA A 180 3.33 -11.16 7.82
N PRO A 181 2.21 -11.91 7.80
CA PRO A 181 1.20 -11.82 8.86
C PRO A 181 1.79 -12.03 10.25
N GLY A 182 1.39 -11.20 11.22
CA GLY A 182 1.89 -11.29 12.61
C GLY A 182 3.29 -10.70 12.85
N THR A 183 3.82 -9.95 11.88
CA THR A 183 5.05 -9.16 12.07
C THR A 183 4.74 -7.95 12.97
N SER A 184 5.39 -7.86 14.12
CA SER A 184 5.36 -6.66 14.96
C SER A 184 6.38 -5.63 14.49
N TYR A 185 6.27 -4.40 14.98
CA TYR A 185 7.21 -3.32 14.69
C TYR A 185 8.67 -3.73 14.99
N ALA A 186 8.93 -4.24 16.21
CA ALA A 186 10.23 -4.79 16.60
C ALA A 186 10.75 -5.89 15.66
N LYS A 187 9.87 -6.80 15.20
CA LYS A 187 10.25 -7.86 14.24
C LYS A 187 10.58 -7.27 12.87
N PHE A 188 9.85 -6.25 12.44
CA PHE A 188 10.11 -5.54 11.19
C PHE A 188 11.49 -4.87 11.24
N LEU A 189 11.78 -4.07 12.27
CA LEU A 189 13.08 -3.42 12.43
C LEU A 189 14.22 -4.44 12.45
N LYS A 190 14.09 -5.50 13.26
CA LYS A 190 15.08 -6.57 13.36
C LYS A 190 15.33 -7.27 12.01
N ALA A 191 14.29 -7.53 11.23
CA ALA A 191 14.41 -8.16 9.91
C ALA A 191 15.26 -7.34 8.94
N TYR A 192 15.26 -6.02 9.10
CA TYR A 192 16.07 -5.10 8.31
C TYR A 192 17.33 -4.62 9.05
N GLN A 193 17.76 -5.31 10.11
CA GLN A 193 18.97 -4.97 10.88
C GLN A 193 18.96 -3.54 11.46
N VAL A 194 17.78 -3.05 11.82
CA VAL A 194 17.58 -1.76 12.49
C VAL A 194 17.32 -2.05 13.97
N GLU A 195 18.04 -1.34 14.85
CA GLU A 195 17.84 -1.45 16.28
C GLU A 195 16.59 -0.66 16.70
N GLU A 196 15.75 -1.30 17.51
CA GLU A 196 14.62 -0.63 18.15
C GLU A 196 15.14 0.22 19.31
N GLN A 197 14.95 1.52 19.22
CA GLN A 197 15.28 2.44 20.31
C GLN A 197 14.04 2.64 21.16
N LYS A 198 13.90 1.81 22.20
CA LYS A 198 12.70 1.79 23.03
C LYS A 198 12.57 3.09 23.84
N GLY A 199 11.54 3.88 23.53
CA GLY A 199 11.07 4.96 24.38
C GLY A 199 10.10 4.45 25.46
N PHE A 200 9.89 5.26 26.49
CA PHE A 200 8.85 5.05 27.49
C PHE A 200 7.96 6.28 27.55
N PHE A 201 6.65 6.08 27.62
CA PHE A 201 5.67 7.15 27.56
C PHE A 201 4.57 6.96 28.62
N PRO A 202 4.16 8.02 29.33
CA PRO A 202 3.15 7.94 30.39
C PRO A 202 1.73 8.06 29.79
N TYR A 203 1.25 6.99 29.15
CA TYR A 203 -0.01 7.01 28.38
C TYR A 203 -1.25 7.37 29.21
N GLU A 204 -1.32 6.95 30.47
CA GLU A 204 -2.49 7.21 31.34
C GLU A 204 -2.48 8.62 31.92
N TRP A 205 -1.28 9.20 32.07
CA TRP A 205 -1.15 10.58 32.51
C TRP A 205 -1.40 11.58 31.38
N PHE A 206 -1.06 11.22 30.13
CA PHE A 206 -1.30 12.08 28.96
C PHE A 206 -2.70 11.88 28.39
N ASP A 207 -3.71 12.35 29.13
CA ASP A 207 -5.15 12.27 28.79
C ASP A 207 -5.75 13.63 28.36
N ASP A 208 -4.97 14.70 28.43
CA ASP A 208 -5.36 16.07 28.08
C ASP A 208 -4.25 16.72 27.24
N PRO A 209 -4.55 17.20 26.02
CA PRO A 209 -3.56 17.88 25.20
C PRO A 209 -2.94 19.13 25.83
N GLU A 210 -3.62 19.81 26.76
CA GLU A 210 -3.03 20.96 27.46
C GLU A 210 -1.77 20.59 28.26
N LYS A 211 -1.61 19.30 28.61
CA LYS A 211 -0.40 18.77 29.26
C LYS A 211 0.83 18.82 28.37
N LEU A 212 0.70 19.07 27.07
CA LEU A 212 1.85 19.36 26.19
C LEU A 212 2.66 20.56 26.70
N ASN A 213 1.98 21.55 27.28
CA ASN A 213 2.60 22.75 27.86
C ASN A 213 3.20 22.51 29.26
N HIS A 214 3.12 21.29 29.80
CA HIS A 214 3.61 21.00 31.15
C HIS A 214 5.14 21.17 31.21
N PRO A 215 5.69 21.98 32.14
CA PRO A 215 7.08 22.44 32.10
C PRO A 215 8.11 21.41 32.63
N GLU A 216 7.64 20.23 33.02
CA GLU A 216 8.45 19.21 33.69
C GLU A 216 8.10 17.81 33.16
N LEU A 217 9.07 16.90 33.21
CA LEU A 217 8.84 15.48 32.96
C LEU A 217 7.88 14.93 34.05
N PRO A 218 6.84 14.16 33.67
CA PRO A 218 5.94 13.57 34.64
C PRO A 218 6.68 12.71 35.68
N PRO A 219 6.17 12.66 36.93
CA PRO A 219 6.80 11.88 38.00
C PRO A 219 6.75 10.38 37.68
N HIS A 220 7.58 9.58 38.34
CA HIS A 220 7.68 8.13 38.12
C HIS A 220 6.33 7.41 38.26
N GLU A 221 5.47 7.87 39.17
CA GLU A 221 4.13 7.33 39.41
C GLU A 221 3.20 7.50 38.20
N ALA A 222 3.42 8.52 37.37
CA ALA A 222 2.63 8.81 36.18
C ALA A 222 2.86 7.81 35.03
N PHE A 223 3.90 6.97 35.12
CA PHE A 223 4.24 5.96 34.11
C PHE A 223 3.57 4.60 34.37
N TYR A 224 2.69 4.51 35.37
CA TYR A 224 1.94 3.28 35.63
C TYR A 224 1.07 2.89 34.44
N SER A 225 1.04 1.59 34.12
CA SER A 225 0.20 1.05 33.06
C SER A 225 -0.77 0.02 33.63
N SER A 226 -2.06 0.36 33.64
CA SER A 226 -3.19 -0.54 33.89
C SER A 226 -3.25 -1.71 32.89
N LEU A 227 -2.81 -1.52 31.65
CA LEU A 227 -2.74 -2.61 30.68
C LEU A 227 -1.71 -3.67 31.08
N LYS A 228 -0.55 -3.24 31.60
CA LYS A 228 0.55 -4.15 32.02
C LYS A 228 0.53 -4.47 33.51
N GLN A 229 -0.33 -3.80 34.29
CA GLN A 229 -0.41 -3.86 35.75
C GLN A 229 0.96 -3.69 36.42
N THR A 230 1.78 -2.78 35.89
CA THR A 230 3.12 -2.48 36.41
C THR A 230 3.49 -1.04 36.12
N ASN A 231 4.31 -0.47 36.99
CA ASN A 231 5.01 0.77 36.69
C ASN A 231 6.26 0.51 35.83
N ILE A 232 6.81 1.57 35.24
CA ILE A 232 8.16 1.59 34.69
C ILE A 232 9.17 1.22 35.78
N SER A 233 10.32 0.66 35.41
CA SER A 233 11.39 0.40 36.38
C SER A 233 12.15 1.69 36.72
N PRO A 234 12.75 1.80 37.92
CA PRO A 234 13.54 2.98 38.30
C PRO A 234 14.64 3.32 37.29
N GLU A 235 15.29 2.32 36.71
CA GLU A 235 16.37 2.49 35.73
C GLU A 235 15.85 3.08 34.40
N ASN A 236 14.69 2.62 33.94
CA ASN A 236 14.07 3.11 32.71
C ASN A 236 13.49 4.53 32.90
N TYR A 237 13.01 4.86 34.10
CA TYR A 237 12.62 6.23 34.41
C TYR A 237 13.82 7.17 34.51
N GLN A 238 14.92 6.72 35.13
CA GLN A 238 16.17 7.48 35.15
C GLN A 238 16.68 7.75 33.74
N PHE A 239 16.49 6.81 32.80
CA PHE A 239 16.75 7.06 31.38
C PHE A 239 15.89 8.20 30.81
N CYS A 240 14.58 8.25 31.10
CA CYS A 240 13.73 9.38 30.69
C CYS A 240 14.19 10.72 31.29
N VAL A 241 14.60 10.74 32.56
CA VAL A 241 15.15 11.94 33.23
C VAL A 241 16.43 12.42 32.54
N ASN A 242 17.34 11.50 32.22
CA ASN A 242 18.56 11.83 31.49
C ASN A 242 18.24 12.37 30.10
N VAL A 243 17.33 11.73 29.36
CA VAL A 243 16.87 12.19 28.04
C VAL A 243 16.31 13.61 28.12
N TRP A 244 15.43 13.89 29.08
CA TRP A 244 14.84 15.21 29.28
C TRP A 244 15.93 16.28 29.45
N ARG A 245 16.89 16.02 30.35
CA ARG A 245 18.00 16.93 30.63
C ARG A 245 18.95 17.08 29.44
N ASP A 246 19.38 15.97 28.85
CA ASP A 246 20.43 15.95 27.82
C ASP A 246 19.94 16.58 26.49
N ASN A 247 18.62 16.61 26.26
CA ASN A 247 18.01 17.31 25.12
C ASN A 247 17.53 18.73 25.47
N ASN A 248 17.78 19.22 26.70
CA ASN A 248 17.33 20.52 27.19
C ASN A 248 15.81 20.74 27.01
N MET A 249 15.02 19.72 27.28
CA MET A 249 13.56 19.77 27.14
C MET A 249 12.96 20.73 28.18
N SER A 250 12.01 21.54 27.72
CA SER A 250 11.35 22.58 28.50
C SER A 250 9.87 22.32 28.70
N THR A 251 9.26 21.56 27.79
CA THR A 251 7.84 21.19 27.85
C THR A 251 7.66 19.70 27.57
N PHE A 252 6.50 19.15 27.95
CA PHE A 252 6.17 17.77 27.62
C PHE A 252 5.98 17.56 26.10
N GLU A 253 5.68 18.62 25.34
CA GLU A 253 5.73 18.62 23.88
C GLU A 253 7.11 18.19 23.37
N ASP A 254 8.20 18.75 23.91
CA ASP A 254 9.58 18.39 23.52
C ASP A 254 9.84 16.88 23.72
N PHE A 255 9.34 16.33 24.84
CA PHE A 255 9.44 14.91 25.15
C PHE A 255 8.61 14.04 24.20
N LEU A 256 7.39 14.47 23.84
CA LEU A 256 6.55 13.77 22.87
C LEU A 256 7.16 13.78 21.47
N VAL A 257 7.70 14.91 21.01
CA VAL A 257 8.42 15.03 19.74
C VAL A 257 9.59 14.06 19.71
N TRP A 258 10.41 14.05 20.76
CA TRP A 258 11.53 13.11 20.88
C TRP A 258 11.06 11.66 20.86
N TYR A 259 10.00 11.33 21.61
CA TYR A 259 9.43 9.98 21.69
C TYR A 259 8.95 9.50 20.31
N ASN A 260 8.17 10.32 19.60
CA ASN A 260 7.68 9.99 18.26
C ASN A 260 8.83 9.83 17.26
N ASN A 261 9.86 10.66 17.34
CA ASN A 261 11.03 10.54 16.46
C ASN A 261 11.83 9.26 16.69
N ARG A 262 11.82 8.69 17.90
CA ARG A 262 12.42 7.37 18.19
C ARG A 262 11.70 6.22 17.50
N ASP A 263 10.41 6.36 17.21
CA ASP A 263 9.65 5.38 16.44
C ASP A 263 9.74 5.65 14.93
N VAL A 264 9.71 6.92 14.50
CA VAL A 264 9.72 7.28 13.07
C VAL A 264 11.10 7.09 12.42
N GLY A 265 12.19 7.47 13.09
CA GLY A 265 13.54 7.36 12.52
C GLY A 265 13.92 5.93 12.10
N PRO A 266 13.90 4.95 13.03
CA PRO A 266 14.14 3.54 12.71
C PRO A 266 13.16 2.98 11.68
N PHE A 267 11.90 3.43 11.71
CA PHE A 267 10.89 3.03 10.72
C PHE A 267 11.28 3.47 9.30
N VAL A 268 11.69 4.72 9.11
CA VAL A 268 12.17 5.24 7.82
C VAL A 268 13.37 4.43 7.35
N THR A 269 14.37 4.20 8.20
CA THR A 269 15.56 3.40 7.82
C THR A 269 15.18 1.97 7.41
N ALA A 270 14.25 1.33 8.12
CA ALA A 270 13.79 -0.02 7.77
C ALA A 270 13.03 -0.04 6.43
N VAL A 271 12.19 0.96 6.18
CA VAL A 271 11.48 1.16 4.91
C VAL A 271 12.44 1.39 3.75
N GLU A 272 13.48 2.22 3.92
CA GLU A 272 14.51 2.46 2.90
C GLU A 272 15.27 1.18 2.54
N ARG A 273 15.61 0.36 3.54
CA ARG A 273 16.27 -0.96 3.32
C ARG A 273 15.35 -1.92 2.57
N LEU A 274 14.06 -1.95 2.92
CA LEU A 274 13.03 -2.68 2.19
C LEU A 274 12.94 -2.20 0.73
N GLN A 275 12.83 -0.89 0.51
CA GLN A 275 12.72 -0.32 -0.83
C GLN A 275 13.97 -0.61 -1.68
N THR A 276 15.16 -0.45 -1.10
CA THR A 276 16.46 -0.74 -1.76
C THR A 276 16.55 -2.18 -2.24
N PHE A 277 16.03 -3.15 -1.47
CA PHE A 277 16.00 -4.55 -1.89
C PHE A 277 15.17 -4.76 -3.18
N TYR A 278 14.02 -4.08 -3.31
CA TYR A 278 13.16 -4.19 -4.49
C TYR A 278 13.62 -3.33 -5.66
N PHE A 279 14.27 -2.19 -5.43
CA PHE A 279 14.88 -1.40 -6.50
C PHE A 279 15.97 -2.17 -7.25
N LYS A 280 16.73 -3.04 -6.58
CA LYS A 280 17.67 -3.97 -7.25
C LYS A 280 17.00 -4.93 -8.24
N LYS A 281 15.67 -5.05 -8.18
CA LYS A 281 14.84 -5.86 -9.07
C LYS A 281 13.97 -5.00 -10.01
N ASN A 282 14.29 -3.71 -10.15
CA ASN A 282 13.52 -2.72 -10.93
C ASN A 282 12.05 -2.60 -10.48
N ILE A 283 11.80 -2.72 -9.17
CA ILE A 283 10.46 -2.62 -8.59
C ILE A 283 10.46 -1.49 -7.55
N ASP A 284 9.66 -0.47 -7.80
CA ASP A 284 9.22 0.44 -6.75
C ASP A 284 8.05 -0.20 -5.99
N ILE A 285 8.36 -0.76 -4.82
CA ILE A 285 7.42 -1.55 -4.04
C ILE A 285 6.16 -0.77 -3.61
N PHE A 286 6.27 0.54 -3.37
CA PHE A 286 5.16 1.34 -2.85
C PHE A 286 4.35 2.01 -3.97
N LYS A 287 4.93 2.22 -5.15
CA LYS A 287 4.20 2.77 -6.30
C LYS A 287 3.45 1.69 -7.07
N ILE A 288 4.09 0.55 -7.35
CA ILE A 288 3.58 -0.47 -8.29
C ILE A 288 2.41 -1.28 -7.72
N ALA A 289 2.38 -1.53 -6.42
CA ALA A 289 1.32 -2.29 -5.79
C ALA A 289 1.01 -1.80 -4.37
N ILE A 290 -0.10 -2.29 -3.81
CA ILE A 290 -0.56 -1.94 -2.46
C ILE A 290 -0.26 -3.04 -1.42
N SER A 291 0.34 -4.16 -1.83
CA SER A 291 0.62 -5.31 -0.96
C SER A 291 1.55 -6.34 -1.60
N VAL A 292 2.13 -7.24 -0.80
CA VAL A 292 3.01 -8.35 -1.28
C VAL A 292 2.39 -9.17 -2.42
N PRO A 293 1.11 -9.59 -2.38
CA PRO A 293 0.51 -10.34 -3.49
C PRO A 293 0.53 -9.59 -4.82
N GLY A 294 0.37 -8.25 -4.80
CA GLY A 294 0.44 -7.44 -6.01
C GLY A 294 1.86 -7.40 -6.60
N ILE A 295 2.88 -7.28 -5.74
CA ILE A 295 4.29 -7.34 -6.14
C ILE A 295 4.64 -8.72 -6.69
N THR A 296 4.23 -9.77 -5.98
CA THR A 296 4.48 -11.17 -6.37
C THR A 296 3.85 -11.46 -7.73
N ARG A 297 2.61 -11.00 -7.95
CA ARG A 297 1.94 -11.11 -9.24
C ARG A 297 2.72 -10.43 -10.36
N ARG A 298 3.22 -9.21 -10.13
CA ARG A 298 4.04 -8.47 -11.11
C ARG A 298 5.30 -9.24 -11.48
N MET A 299 6.04 -9.71 -10.47
CA MET A 299 7.25 -10.52 -10.65
C MET A 299 6.96 -11.81 -11.42
N LEU A 300 5.90 -12.53 -11.03
CA LEU A 300 5.50 -13.78 -11.68
C LEU A 300 5.23 -13.58 -13.18
N PHE A 301 4.43 -12.56 -13.54
CA PHE A 301 4.12 -12.30 -14.94
C PHE A 301 5.33 -11.86 -15.75
N GLN A 302 6.24 -11.10 -15.13
CA GLN A 302 7.49 -10.71 -15.79
C GLN A 302 8.36 -11.94 -16.09
N THR A 303 8.64 -12.76 -15.07
CA THR A 303 9.44 -13.98 -15.23
C THR A 303 8.79 -14.97 -16.20
N ALA A 304 7.47 -15.12 -16.15
CA ALA A 304 6.75 -15.98 -17.06
C ALA A 304 6.84 -15.50 -18.51
N LYS A 305 6.74 -14.18 -18.75
CA LYS A 305 6.93 -13.58 -20.08
C LYS A 305 8.36 -13.81 -20.59
N GLU A 306 9.37 -13.61 -19.74
CA GLU A 306 10.77 -13.87 -20.06
C GLU A 306 11.03 -15.35 -20.41
N ALA A 307 10.29 -16.26 -19.77
CA ALA A 307 10.31 -17.69 -20.07
C ALA A 307 9.46 -18.11 -21.30
N GLY A 308 8.82 -17.15 -21.99
CA GLY A 308 7.96 -17.43 -23.14
C GLY A 308 6.61 -18.08 -22.79
N ALA A 309 6.17 -17.99 -21.54
CA ALA A 309 4.89 -18.54 -21.11
C ALA A 309 3.73 -17.65 -21.59
N ASN A 310 2.68 -18.29 -22.11
CA ASN A 310 1.43 -17.65 -22.50
C ASN A 310 0.33 -17.97 -21.51
N PHE A 311 -0.39 -16.95 -21.05
CA PHE A 311 -1.55 -17.10 -20.17
C PHE A 311 -2.84 -16.86 -20.97
N ALA A 312 -3.71 -17.85 -21.04
CA ALA A 312 -5.05 -17.70 -21.57
C ALA A 312 -6.04 -17.48 -20.42
N LEU A 313 -6.94 -16.51 -20.60
CA LEU A 313 -8.11 -16.34 -19.73
C LEU A 313 -9.32 -17.00 -20.39
N PHE A 314 -10.28 -17.44 -19.60
CA PHE A 314 -11.59 -17.82 -20.13
C PHE A 314 -12.25 -16.58 -20.74
N ASP A 315 -12.64 -16.69 -22.01
CA ASP A 315 -13.38 -15.64 -22.69
C ASP A 315 -14.82 -15.50 -22.12
N LYS A 316 -15.56 -14.50 -22.63
CA LYS A 316 -16.94 -14.23 -22.18
C LYS A 316 -17.90 -15.38 -22.50
N GLN A 317 -17.65 -16.15 -23.56
CA GLN A 317 -18.51 -17.25 -23.99
C GLN A 317 -18.35 -18.44 -23.04
N ASN A 318 -17.12 -18.69 -22.58
CA ASN A 318 -16.72 -19.75 -21.67
C ASN A 318 -16.66 -19.32 -20.19
N LYS A 319 -17.42 -18.29 -19.81
CA LYS A 319 -17.42 -17.75 -18.42
C LYS A 319 -17.95 -18.76 -17.39
N ASP A 320 -18.71 -19.74 -17.82
CA ASP A 320 -19.19 -20.85 -17.00
C ASP A 320 -18.03 -21.74 -16.54
N LEU A 321 -17.03 -21.98 -17.40
CA LEU A 321 -15.81 -22.72 -17.05
C LEU A 321 -15.05 -22.05 -15.90
N TYR A 322 -14.93 -20.72 -15.91
CA TYR A 322 -14.35 -19.99 -14.78
C TYR A 322 -15.04 -20.35 -13.46
N LYS A 323 -16.38 -20.46 -13.47
CA LYS A 323 -17.15 -20.82 -12.28
C LYS A 323 -16.95 -22.28 -11.89
N VAL A 324 -16.93 -23.20 -12.86
CA VAL A 324 -16.62 -24.61 -12.60
C VAL A 324 -15.26 -24.74 -11.91
N PHE A 325 -14.21 -24.10 -12.43
CA PHE A 325 -12.89 -24.15 -11.80
C PHE A 325 -12.92 -23.52 -10.41
N LYS A 326 -13.50 -22.32 -10.26
CA LYS A 326 -13.55 -21.60 -8.99
C LYS A 326 -14.30 -22.38 -7.89
N ASP A 327 -15.43 -22.99 -8.23
CA ASP A 327 -16.25 -23.75 -7.29
C ASP A 327 -15.55 -25.05 -6.84
N ASN A 328 -14.56 -25.53 -7.61
CA ASN A 328 -13.73 -26.70 -7.30
C ASN A 328 -12.37 -26.35 -6.68
N ILE A 329 -12.03 -25.07 -6.51
CA ILE A 329 -10.83 -24.67 -5.74
C ILE A 329 -11.11 -24.91 -4.26
N ILE A 330 -10.41 -25.89 -3.69
CA ILE A 330 -10.48 -26.22 -2.26
C ILE A 330 -9.22 -25.67 -1.58
N GLY A 331 -9.39 -25.05 -0.41
CA GLY A 331 -8.27 -24.59 0.40
C GLY A 331 -7.45 -25.73 1.01
N GLY A 332 -6.39 -25.39 1.74
CA GLY A 332 -5.58 -26.37 2.45
C GLY A 332 -6.43 -27.19 3.46
N PRO A 333 -6.21 -28.51 3.57
CA PRO A 333 -6.93 -29.32 4.53
C PRO A 333 -6.58 -28.89 5.96
N SER A 334 -7.59 -28.62 6.79
CA SER A 334 -7.43 -28.40 8.22
C SER A 334 -7.97 -29.61 8.97
N ILE A 335 -7.07 -30.50 9.38
CA ILE A 335 -7.41 -31.80 9.97
C ILE A 335 -6.86 -31.87 11.39
N ILE A 336 -7.72 -32.18 12.36
CA ILE A 336 -7.32 -32.47 13.73
C ILE A 336 -7.25 -34.00 13.90
N PHE A 337 -6.03 -34.53 13.93
CA PHE A 337 -5.81 -35.93 14.28
C PHE A 337 -6.01 -36.11 15.79
N THR A 338 -6.89 -37.02 16.20
CA THR A 338 -6.86 -37.55 17.56
C THR A 338 -6.83 -39.07 17.48
N ARG A 339 -6.13 -39.70 18.43
CA ARG A 339 -5.89 -41.14 18.44
C ARG A 339 -7.18 -41.96 18.56
N TYR A 340 -8.23 -41.39 19.13
CA TYR A 340 -9.52 -42.04 19.34
C TYR A 340 -10.65 -41.00 19.28
N HIS A 341 -11.61 -41.21 18.39
CA HIS A 341 -12.86 -40.44 18.35
C HIS A 341 -14.04 -41.39 18.55
N LYS A 342 -14.94 -41.07 19.47
CA LYS A 342 -16.23 -41.74 19.67
C LYS A 342 -17.36 -40.74 19.59
N ALA A 343 -18.35 -41.03 18.75
CA ALA A 343 -19.54 -40.21 18.56
C ALA A 343 -20.26 -40.00 19.91
N GLY A 344 -20.69 -38.78 20.20
CA GLY A 344 -21.31 -38.41 21.47
C GLY A 344 -20.35 -38.24 22.66
N GLU A 345 -19.08 -38.68 22.55
CA GLU A 345 -18.11 -38.66 23.66
C GLU A 345 -16.93 -37.70 23.42
N THR A 346 -16.35 -37.70 22.22
CA THR A 346 -15.17 -36.88 21.91
C THR A 346 -15.58 -35.44 21.59
N ARG A 347 -15.14 -34.50 22.45
CA ARG A 347 -15.45 -33.06 22.35
C ARG A 347 -14.38 -32.30 21.56
N ILE A 348 -14.75 -31.21 20.89
CA ILE A 348 -13.83 -30.38 20.10
C ILE A 348 -12.99 -29.44 20.99
N ARG A 349 -13.57 -28.94 22.09
CA ARG A 349 -12.88 -28.11 23.09
C ARG A 349 -13.31 -28.54 24.49
N VAL A 350 -12.35 -28.66 25.40
CA VAL A 350 -12.61 -28.91 26.82
C VAL A 350 -13.18 -27.61 27.41
N GLY A 351 -14.44 -27.61 27.89
CA GLY A 351 -15.05 -26.45 28.58
C GLY A 351 -16.27 -25.80 27.92
N ARG A 352 -16.77 -26.29 26.77
CA ARG A 352 -18.08 -25.89 26.22
C ARG A 352 -18.99 -27.12 26.02
N PRO A 353 -20.00 -27.33 26.89
CA PRO A 353 -20.80 -28.55 26.92
C PRO A 353 -21.87 -28.66 25.81
N ASP A 354 -22.08 -27.62 25.03
CA ASP A 354 -23.15 -27.45 24.05
C ASP A 354 -22.80 -27.92 22.61
N LEU A 355 -21.54 -28.31 22.36
CA LEU A 355 -21.09 -28.71 21.02
C LEU A 355 -20.66 -30.18 21.01
N SER A 356 -21.65 -31.06 20.84
CA SER A 356 -21.42 -32.48 20.60
C SER A 356 -21.07 -32.72 19.13
N LYS A 357 -20.10 -33.61 18.82
CA LYS A 357 -19.79 -33.96 17.42
C LYS A 357 -20.92 -34.73 16.73
N SER A 358 -21.90 -35.27 17.47
CA SER A 358 -23.07 -35.98 16.91
C SER A 358 -23.90 -35.10 16.00
N ASP A 359 -23.93 -33.78 16.24
CA ASP A 359 -24.67 -32.82 15.39
C ASP A 359 -24.00 -32.60 14.01
N TRP A 360 -22.82 -33.20 13.80
CA TRP A 360 -22.00 -33.05 12.59
C TRP A 360 -21.79 -34.37 11.82
N ILE A 361 -22.29 -35.51 12.31
CA ILE A 361 -22.12 -36.81 11.63
C ILE A 361 -23.19 -36.95 10.55
N GLY A 362 -23.05 -36.15 9.50
CA GLY A 362 -23.33 -36.60 8.15
C GLY A 362 -22.01 -36.96 7.52
N CYS A 363 -21.68 -38.25 7.42
CA CYS A 363 -20.56 -38.75 6.64
C CYS A 363 -20.72 -38.33 5.16
N LYS A 364 -20.24 -37.13 4.86
CA LYS A 364 -19.52 -36.78 3.63
C LYS A 364 -18.26 -36.12 4.13
N CYS A 365 -17.11 -36.55 3.63
CA CYS A 365 -15.82 -35.90 3.86
C CYS A 365 -16.01 -34.38 3.93
N LEU A 366 -15.77 -33.80 5.10
CA LEU A 366 -15.98 -32.38 5.38
C LEU A 366 -14.85 -31.59 4.71
N VAL A 367 -14.99 -31.41 3.40
CA VAL A 367 -14.65 -30.16 2.73
C VAL A 367 -15.62 -29.12 3.31
N PHE A 368 -15.13 -28.00 3.82
CA PHE A 368 -15.96 -26.86 4.18
C PHE A 368 -16.70 -26.36 2.93
N ARG A 369 -17.90 -26.89 2.67
CA ARG A 369 -18.80 -26.40 1.63
C ARG A 369 -19.67 -25.29 2.22
N SER A 370 -19.38 -24.06 1.83
CA SER A 370 -20.42 -23.03 1.76
C SER A 370 -21.56 -23.54 0.86
N HIS A 371 -22.79 -23.30 1.27
CA HIS A 371 -24.01 -23.92 0.74
C HIS A 371 -24.09 -23.94 -0.81
N ARG A 372 -24.06 -25.14 -1.42
CA ARG A 372 -24.98 -25.60 -2.49
C ARG A 372 -24.68 -27.05 -2.91
N LYS A 373 -25.76 -27.78 -3.21
CA LYS A 373 -25.85 -29.22 -3.47
C LYS A 373 -25.13 -29.61 -4.78
N THR A 374 -24.35 -30.70 -4.75
CA THR A 374 -24.33 -31.79 -5.76
C THR A 374 -23.35 -32.89 -5.32
N ASN A 375 -23.76 -34.15 -5.54
CA ASN A 375 -23.05 -35.38 -5.19
C ASN A 375 -22.18 -35.86 -6.37
N ALA A 376 -20.90 -36.12 -6.14
CA ALA A 376 -20.15 -37.16 -6.85
C ALA A 376 -18.96 -37.55 -5.98
N CYS A 377 -18.79 -38.84 -5.77
CA CYS A 377 -17.77 -39.46 -4.92
C CYS A 377 -16.92 -40.36 -5.81
N TRP A 378 -15.61 -40.21 -5.77
CA TRP A 378 -14.66 -41.20 -6.28
C TRP A 378 -13.53 -41.31 -5.28
N SER A 379 -13.43 -42.48 -4.65
CA SER A 379 -12.28 -42.91 -3.86
C SER A 379 -11.33 -43.68 -4.77
N PHE A 380 -10.04 -43.37 -4.71
CA PHE A 380 -8.99 -44.33 -5.02
C PHE A 380 -8.12 -44.47 -3.76
N TYR A 381 -7.76 -45.74 -3.51
CA TYR A 381 -7.11 -46.28 -2.31
C TYR A 381 -5.77 -45.63 -1.98
#